data_AF-A0A7S3GSA4-F1
#
_entry.id   AF-A0A7S3GSA4-F1
#
_cell.length_a   1.000
_cell.length_b   1.000
_cell.length_c   1.000
_cell.angle_alpha   90.00
_cell.angle_beta   90.00
_cell.angle_gamma   90.00
#
_symmetry.space_group_name_H-M   'P 1'
#
loop_
_entity.id
_entity.type
_entity.pdbx_description
1 polymer ?
#
loop_
_entity_poly.entity_id
_entity_poly.type
_entity_poly.pdbx_seq_one_letter_code
_entity_poly.pdbx_strand_id
1 'polypeptide(L)'
;QKVMEEQEVASAEPKKLFAAKLNAKRKLETAVIVLKPNIYSAQALSRIVDILENHEIKVTSRGLLPSAEKDRSRIVGSYLANLVKYAELTEPSELPLHTEEMADFQRKFGVDWKTSVSEGRVLNARAARKHLAFAD
;
A
#
# COMPACT_ATOMS: atom_id res chain seq x y z
N GLN A 1 61.56 44.78 -11.33
CA GLN A 1 60.10 44.89 -11.49
C GLN A 1 59.49 43.75 -10.68
N LYS A 2 58.91 44.04 -9.50
CA LYS A 2 57.44 44.18 -9.25
C LYS A 2 56.72 42.83 -9.47
N VAL A 3 55.93 42.20 -8.59
CA VAL A 3 55.37 42.43 -7.23
C VAL A 3 54.95 41.04 -6.70
N MET A 4 54.84 40.91 -5.37
CA MET A 4 54.04 39.93 -4.64
C MET A 4 52.59 39.80 -5.16
N GLU A 5 51.94 38.66 -4.96
CA GLU A 5 50.61 38.58 -4.29
C GLU A 5 50.15 37.12 -4.14
N GLU A 6 50.04 36.65 -2.90
CA GLU A 6 48.94 35.76 -2.51
C GLU A 6 47.63 36.53 -2.72
N GLN A 7 46.60 35.89 -3.30
CA GLN A 7 45.24 36.03 -2.78
C GLN A 7 44.30 34.96 -3.34
N GLU A 8 43.77 34.17 -2.41
CA GLU A 8 42.52 33.46 -2.47
C GLU A 8 41.36 34.48 -2.47
N VAL A 9 40.51 34.51 -3.50
CA VAL A 9 39.10 34.97 -3.37
C VAL A 9 38.20 34.24 -4.36
N ALA A 10 37.12 33.70 -3.80
CA ALA A 10 35.99 33.01 -4.41
C ALA A 10 35.30 33.75 -5.57
N SER A 11 34.71 32.99 -6.49
CA SER A 11 33.44 33.39 -7.14
C SER A 11 32.69 32.18 -7.68
N ALA A 12 31.40 32.16 -7.39
CA ALA A 12 30.46 31.09 -7.58
C ALA A 12 30.01 30.91 -9.05
N GLU A 13 29.77 29.63 -9.40
CA GLU A 13 28.69 29.11 -10.25
C GLU A 13 28.62 29.52 -11.75
N PRO A 14 27.96 28.70 -12.63
CA PRO A 14 26.92 27.75 -12.31
C PRO A 14 27.06 26.34 -12.89
N LYS A 15 26.41 25.44 -12.14
CA LYS A 15 25.87 24.12 -12.44
C LYS A 15 25.08 24.09 -13.77
N LYS A 16 25.77 24.26 -14.90
CA LYS A 16 25.21 24.18 -16.24
C LYS A 16 25.99 23.18 -17.09
N LEU A 17 26.15 21.95 -16.60
CA LEU A 17 26.46 20.83 -17.51
C LEU A 17 25.98 19.46 -17.03
N PHE A 18 25.04 19.41 -16.09
CA PHE A 18 24.20 18.21 -15.86
C PHE A 18 22.88 18.28 -16.63
N ALA A 19 22.81 19.14 -17.65
CA ALA A 19 21.72 19.21 -18.62
C ALA A 19 22.09 18.53 -19.95
N ALA A 20 22.89 17.46 -19.90
CA ALA A 20 23.19 16.63 -21.05
C ALA A 20 22.34 15.36 -21.00
N LYS A 21 21.16 15.45 -21.64
CA LYS A 21 20.45 14.35 -22.31
C LYS A 21 20.33 13.03 -21.53
N LEU A 22 19.34 12.96 -20.64
CA LEU A 22 18.66 11.69 -20.33
C LEU A 22 17.32 11.63 -21.06
N ASN A 23 17.40 11.71 -22.40
CA ASN A 23 16.33 11.30 -23.31
C ASN A 23 16.35 9.76 -23.45
N ALA A 24 16.05 9.08 -22.35
CA ALA A 24 15.53 7.73 -22.38
C ALA A 24 14.19 7.81 -21.66
N LYS A 25 13.11 7.45 -22.35
CA LYS A 25 11.75 7.31 -21.81
C LYS A 25 11.78 6.18 -20.78
N ARG A 26 12.44 6.39 -19.63
CA ARG A 26 12.47 5.42 -18.53
C ARG A 26 11.03 5.27 -18.07
N LYS A 27 10.50 4.06 -18.15
CA LYS A 27 9.25 3.70 -17.50
C LYS A 27 9.48 3.95 -16.01
N LEU A 28 8.98 5.07 -15.48
CA LEU A 28 9.07 5.35 -14.06
C LEU A 28 8.29 4.24 -13.36
N GLU A 29 8.97 3.50 -12.49
CA GLU A 29 8.29 2.56 -11.62
C GLU A 29 7.43 3.39 -10.66
N THR A 30 6.12 3.17 -10.75
CA THR A 30 5.13 3.91 -9.99
C THR A 30 4.28 2.92 -9.23
N ALA A 31 3.95 3.28 -8.00
CA ALA A 31 3.09 2.51 -7.13
C ALA A 31 1.99 3.42 -6.57
N VAL A 32 0.86 2.83 -6.23
CA VAL A 32 -0.24 3.51 -5.53
C VAL A 32 -0.29 2.96 -4.11
N ILE A 33 -0.20 3.85 -3.13
CA ILE A 33 -0.36 3.52 -1.71
C ILE A 33 -1.74 4.01 -1.28
N VAL A 34 -2.55 3.10 -0.73
CA VAL A 34 -3.89 3.42 -0.22
C VAL A 34 -3.88 3.28 1.30
N LEU A 35 -4.26 4.35 2.00
CA LEU A 35 -4.40 4.33 3.46
C LEU A 35 -5.81 3.89 3.81
N LYS A 36 -5.92 2.90 4.71
CA LYS A 36 -7.23 2.48 5.25
C LYS A 36 -7.83 3.64 6.07
N PRO A 37 -9.16 3.81 6.08
CA PRO A 37 -9.82 4.91 6.79
C PRO A 37 -9.43 5.02 8.27
N ASN A 38 -9.23 3.89 8.94
CA ASN A 38 -8.87 3.82 10.36
C ASN A 38 -7.42 4.22 10.67
N ILE A 39 -6.55 4.34 9.67
CA ILE A 39 -5.14 4.75 9.82
C ILE A 39 -4.96 6.20 9.32
N TYR A 40 -5.95 6.74 8.61
CA TYR A 40 -5.87 8.08 8.04
C TYR A 40 -5.85 9.15 9.15
N SER A 41 -4.73 9.84 9.26
CA SER A 41 -4.58 11.07 10.04
C SER A 41 -3.54 11.96 9.36
N ALA A 42 -3.58 13.27 9.62
CA ALA A 42 -2.58 14.20 9.08
C ALA A 42 -1.15 13.80 9.47
N GLN A 43 -0.97 13.30 10.70
CA GLN A 43 0.32 12.87 11.22
C GLN A 43 0.81 11.58 10.55
N ALA A 44 -0.08 10.60 10.32
CA ALA A 44 0.27 9.39 9.58
C ALA A 44 0.67 9.72 8.14
N LEU A 45 -0.06 10.63 7.47
CA LEU A 45 0.27 11.06 6.11
C LEU A 45 1.64 11.73 6.04
N SER A 46 1.95 12.63 6.97
CA SER A 46 3.27 13.28 7.05
C SER A 46 4.37 12.25 7.17
N ARG A 47 4.27 11.33 8.15
CA ARG A 47 5.28 10.30 8.38
C ARG A 47 5.51 9.41 7.16
N ILE A 48 4.45 9.05 6.44
CA ILE A 48 4.57 8.22 5.24
C ILE A 48 5.29 8.98 4.13
N VAL A 49 4.97 10.26 3.92
CA VAL A 49 5.68 11.10 2.95
C VAL A 49 7.15 11.23 3.33
N ASP A 50 7.46 11.51 4.60
CA ASP A 50 8.84 11.63 5.09
C ASP A 50 9.64 10.33 4.83
N ILE A 51 9.04 9.16 5.11
CA ILE A 51 9.67 7.86 4.85
C ILE A 51 9.94 7.67 3.36
N LEU A 52 8.96 7.98 2.49
CA LEU A 52 9.12 7.81 1.04
C LEU A 52 10.22 8.73 0.50
N GLU A 53 10.24 10.00 0.93
CA GLU A 53 11.24 10.98 0.50
C GLU A 53 12.65 10.61 1.00
N ASN A 54 12.78 10.11 2.23
CA ASN A 54 14.04 9.58 2.77
C ASN A 54 14.58 8.38 1.98
N HIS A 55 13.70 7.65 1.27
CA HIS A 55 14.06 6.57 0.36
C HIS A 55 14.14 7.01 -1.11
N GLU A 56 14.22 8.32 -1.37
CA GLU A 56 14.27 8.91 -2.72
C GLU A 56 13.04 8.57 -3.59
N ILE A 57 11.93 8.17 -2.97
CA ILE A 57 10.66 7.89 -3.64
C ILE A 57 9.83 9.17 -3.67
N LYS A 58 9.68 9.75 -4.85
CA LYS A 58 8.93 10.98 -5.04
C LYS A 58 7.42 10.72 -5.06
N VAL A 59 6.68 11.42 -4.20
CA VAL A 59 5.22 11.48 -4.28
C VAL A 59 4.82 12.42 -5.43
N THR A 60 4.22 11.87 -6.48
CA THR A 60 3.83 12.62 -7.69
C THR A 60 2.38 13.12 -7.64
N SER A 61 1.52 12.50 -6.85
CA SER A 61 0.12 12.89 -6.69
C SER A 61 -0.43 12.41 -5.34
N ARG A 62 -1.39 13.14 -4.79
CA ARG A 62 -2.14 12.80 -3.57
C ARG A 62 -3.60 13.16 -3.77
N GLY A 63 -4.48 12.38 -3.17
CA GLY A 63 -5.92 12.63 -3.21
C GLY A 63 -6.65 11.94 -2.08
N LEU A 64 -7.84 12.44 -1.76
CA LEU A 64 -8.80 11.75 -0.93
C LEU A 64 -9.70 10.93 -1.84
N LEU A 65 -9.98 9.70 -1.43
CA LEU A 65 -11.02 8.88 -2.05
C LEU A 65 -12.29 9.04 -1.22
N PRO A 66 -13.31 9.77 -1.71
CA PRO A 66 -14.58 9.86 -1.02
C PRO A 66 -15.15 8.46 -0.82
N SER A 67 -15.82 8.24 0.32
CA SER A 67 -16.40 6.93 0.62
C SER A 67 -17.63 6.59 -0.23
N ALA A 68 -18.02 7.46 -1.19
CA ALA A 68 -19.13 7.23 -2.09
C ALA A 68 -18.88 5.99 -2.97
N GLU A 69 -19.86 5.09 -3.03
CA GLU A 69 -19.76 3.76 -3.65
C GLU A 69 -19.27 3.79 -5.10
N LYS A 70 -19.65 4.82 -5.87
CA LYS A 70 -19.33 4.94 -7.30
C LYS A 70 -17.83 5.07 -7.56
N ASP A 71 -17.11 5.83 -6.75
CA ASP A 71 -15.67 6.08 -6.92
C ASP A 71 -14.81 4.96 -6.31
N ARG A 72 -15.30 4.32 -5.24
CA ARG A 72 -14.71 3.08 -4.72
C ARG A 72 -14.69 2.00 -5.80
N SER A 73 -15.80 1.81 -6.53
CA SER A 73 -15.94 0.68 -7.47
C SER A 73 -14.79 0.54 -8.48
N ARG A 74 -14.21 1.65 -8.96
CA ARG A 74 -13.15 1.58 -9.98
C ARG A 74 -11.77 1.26 -9.42
N ILE A 75 -11.42 1.80 -8.26
CA ILE A 75 -10.10 1.58 -7.61
C ILE A 75 -10.12 0.29 -6.80
N VAL A 76 -11.21 0.05 -6.06
CA VAL A 76 -11.46 -1.19 -5.33
C VAL A 76 -11.63 -2.35 -6.32
N GLY A 77 -12.36 -2.14 -7.42
CA GLY A 77 -12.69 -3.20 -8.39
C GLY A 77 -11.51 -3.72 -9.20
N SER A 78 -10.38 -2.99 -9.29
CA SER A 78 -9.17 -3.50 -9.94
C SER A 78 -8.05 -3.88 -8.95
N TYR A 79 -7.79 -3.06 -7.93
CA TYR A 79 -6.65 -3.28 -7.03
C TYR A 79 -7.00 -4.03 -5.74
N LEU A 80 -8.25 -3.94 -5.28
CA LEU A 80 -8.71 -4.60 -4.07
C LEU A 80 -9.72 -5.71 -4.37
N ALA A 81 -9.85 -6.11 -5.64
CA ALA A 81 -10.83 -7.10 -6.09
C ALA A 81 -10.71 -8.41 -5.31
N ASN A 82 -9.48 -8.89 -5.09
CA ASN A 82 -9.24 -10.11 -4.32
C ASN A 82 -9.58 -9.92 -2.84
N LEU A 83 -9.27 -8.76 -2.26
CA LEU A 83 -9.64 -8.46 -0.87
C LEU A 83 -11.15 -8.43 -0.70
N VAL A 84 -11.88 -7.76 -1.59
CA VAL A 84 -13.35 -7.75 -1.56
C VAL A 84 -13.92 -9.15 -1.80
N LYS A 85 -13.38 -9.88 -2.79
CA LYS A 85 -13.77 -11.25 -3.08
C LYS A 85 -13.73 -12.11 -1.81
N TYR A 86 -12.58 -12.16 -1.14
CA TYR A 86 -12.41 -13.03 0.02
C TYR A 86 -13.03 -12.46 1.32
N ALA A 87 -13.15 -11.14 1.47
CA ALA A 87 -13.73 -10.54 2.67
C ALA A 87 -15.26 -10.51 2.66
N GLU A 88 -15.88 -10.32 1.48
CA GLU A 88 -17.31 -10.04 1.37
C GLU A 88 -18.08 -11.10 0.58
N LEU A 89 -17.48 -11.65 -0.48
CA LEU A 89 -18.22 -12.41 -1.50
C LEU A 89 -18.05 -13.93 -1.39
N THR A 90 -16.87 -14.39 -1.00
CA THR A 90 -16.53 -15.82 -0.91
C THR A 90 -16.76 -16.32 0.52
N GLU A 91 -17.54 -17.39 0.67
CA GLU A 91 -17.68 -18.03 1.96
C GLU A 91 -16.41 -18.84 2.29
N PRO A 92 -16.00 -18.96 3.57
CA PRO A 92 -14.83 -19.75 3.94
C PRO A 92 -14.86 -21.20 3.43
N SER A 93 -16.06 -21.79 3.29
CA SER A 93 -16.24 -23.13 2.71
C SER A 93 -15.89 -23.23 1.23
N GLU A 94 -15.84 -22.10 0.52
CA GLU A 94 -15.58 -22.01 -0.92
C GLU A 94 -14.14 -21.60 -1.22
N LEU A 95 -13.31 -21.39 -0.18
CA LEU A 95 -11.91 -21.04 -0.38
C LEU A 95 -11.16 -22.21 -1.04
N PRO A 96 -10.44 -21.97 -2.15
CA PRO A 96 -9.68 -23.00 -2.84
C PRO A 96 -8.37 -23.25 -2.08
N LEU A 97 -8.46 -23.96 -0.95
CA LEU A 97 -7.29 -24.36 -0.17
C LEU A 97 -6.74 -25.69 -0.66
N HIS A 98 -5.43 -25.76 -0.82
CA HIS A 98 -4.70 -26.99 -1.09
C HIS A 98 -4.56 -27.83 0.18
N THR A 99 -4.30 -29.12 0.02
CA THR A 99 -4.13 -30.08 1.13
C THR A 99 -3.03 -29.63 2.11
N GLU A 100 -1.95 -29.04 1.61
CA GLU A 100 -0.85 -28.51 2.43
C GLU A 100 -1.30 -27.33 3.30
N GLU A 101 -2.11 -26.41 2.76
CA GLU A 101 -2.64 -25.26 3.50
C GLU A 101 -3.62 -25.70 4.59
N MET A 102 -4.45 -26.71 4.31
CA MET A 102 -5.34 -27.31 5.31
C MET A 102 -4.56 -28.02 6.43
N ALA A 103 -3.49 -28.74 6.09
CA ALA A 103 -2.62 -29.40 7.06
C ALA A 103 -1.87 -28.38 7.93
N ASP A 104 -1.39 -27.29 7.32
CA ASP A 104 -0.75 -26.18 8.00
C ASP A 104 -1.70 -25.45 8.96
N PHE A 105 -2.95 -25.25 8.56
CA PHE A 105 -4.00 -24.73 9.42
C PHE A 105 -4.21 -25.65 10.63
N GLN A 106 -4.41 -26.95 10.40
CA GLN A 106 -4.64 -27.91 11.48
C GLN A 106 -3.46 -27.96 12.46
N ARG A 107 -2.22 -27.94 11.95
CA ARG A 107 -1.02 -27.93 12.79
C ARG A 107 -0.93 -26.67 13.66
N LYS A 108 -1.35 -25.51 13.15
CA LYS A 108 -1.31 -24.24 13.89
C LYS A 108 -2.45 -24.08 14.89
N PHE A 109 -3.64 -24.52 14.54
CA PHE A 109 -4.86 -24.25 15.31
C PHE A 109 -5.40 -25.47 16.07
N GLY A 110 -4.86 -26.67 15.84
CA GLY A 110 -5.27 -27.90 16.52
C GLY A 110 -6.62 -28.46 16.08
N VAL A 111 -7.26 -27.85 15.08
CA VAL A 111 -8.55 -28.24 14.52
C VAL A 111 -8.48 -28.14 13.01
N ASP A 112 -9.12 -29.07 12.29
CA ASP A 112 -9.13 -29.02 10.84
C ASP A 112 -9.99 -27.86 10.30
N TRP A 113 -9.71 -27.48 9.06
CA TRP A 113 -10.40 -26.37 8.40
C TRP A 113 -11.91 -26.58 8.32
N LYS A 114 -12.35 -27.77 7.91
CA LYS A 114 -13.75 -28.06 7.63
C LYS A 114 -14.60 -27.99 8.90
N THR A 115 -14.11 -28.57 9.99
CA THR A 115 -14.74 -28.45 11.30
C THR A 115 -14.85 -26.99 11.74
N SER A 116 -13.76 -26.23 11.62
CA SER A 116 -13.71 -24.81 12.01
C SER A 116 -14.69 -23.93 11.23
N VAL A 117 -14.86 -24.18 9.92
CA VAL A 117 -15.86 -23.49 9.10
C VAL A 117 -17.27 -23.91 9.51
N SER A 118 -17.53 -25.21 9.68
CA SER A 118 -18.86 -25.73 10.01
C SER A 118 -19.39 -25.27 11.37
N GLU A 119 -18.48 -25.05 12.32
CA GLU A 119 -18.79 -24.55 13.66
C GLU A 119 -18.83 -23.01 13.74
N GLY A 120 -18.66 -22.30 12.61
CA GLY A 120 -18.69 -20.84 12.56
C GLY A 120 -17.49 -20.16 13.21
N ARG A 121 -16.38 -20.88 13.46
CA ARG A 121 -15.14 -20.32 14.02
C ARG A 121 -14.32 -19.55 12.98
N VAL A 122 -14.52 -19.87 11.71
CA VAL A 122 -13.92 -19.17 10.57
C VAL A 122 -15.02 -18.48 9.78
N LEU A 123 -14.91 -17.15 9.66
CA LEU A 123 -15.90 -16.29 9.00
C LEU A 123 -15.18 -15.33 8.05
N ASN A 124 -15.82 -14.98 6.94
CA ASN A 124 -15.40 -13.80 6.17
C ASN A 124 -15.84 -12.52 6.90
N ALA A 125 -15.36 -11.35 6.45
CA ALA A 125 -15.63 -10.08 7.12
C ALA A 125 -17.13 -9.74 7.13
N ARG A 126 -17.86 -10.07 6.06
CA ARG A 126 -19.33 -9.90 6.00
C ARG A 126 -20.04 -10.69 7.09
N ALA A 127 -19.75 -11.99 7.21
CA ALA A 127 -20.36 -12.87 8.19
C ALA A 127 -19.94 -12.50 9.61
N ALA A 128 -18.66 -12.15 9.82
CA ALA A 128 -18.14 -11.71 11.12
C ALA A 128 -18.83 -10.44 11.61
N ARG A 129 -19.10 -9.45 10.74
CA ARG A 129 -19.83 -8.23 11.13
C ARG A 129 -21.20 -8.55 11.70
N LYS A 130 -21.95 -9.43 11.03
CA LYS A 130 -23.26 -9.90 11.50
C LYS A 130 -23.16 -10.70 12.80
N HIS A 131 -22.16 -11.58 12.90
CA HIS A 131 -21.98 -12.46 14.05
C HIS A 131 -21.56 -11.69 15.32
N LEU A 132 -20.78 -10.63 15.18
CA LEU A 132 -20.25 -9.82 16.27
C LEU A 132 -21.13 -8.61 16.63
N ALA A 133 -22.35 -8.54 16.09
CA ALA A 133 -23.30 -7.44 16.33
C ALA A 133 -22.78 -6.03 15.99
N PHE A 134 -21.91 -5.90 14.99
CA PHE A 134 -21.63 -4.59 14.39
C PHE A 134 -22.83 -4.24 13.51
N ALA A 135 -23.73 -3.38 14.01
CA ALA A 135 -24.89 -2.88 13.28
C ALA A 135 -24.48 -2.10 12.02
N ASP A 136 -25.25 -2.28 10.94
CA ASP A 136 -25.10 -1.58 9.64
C ASP A 136 -25.34 -0.07 9.75
#